data_AF-A0A7V8XFB3-F1
#
_entry.id   AF-A0A7V8XFB3-F1
#
_cell.length_a   1.000
_cell.length_b   1.000
_cell.length_c   1.000
_cell.angle_alpha   90.00
_cell.angle_beta   90.00
_cell.angle_gamma   90.00
#
_symmetry.space_group_name_H-M   'P 1'
#
loop_
_entity.id
_entity.type
_entity.pdbx_description
1 polymer ?
#
loop_
_entity_poly.entity_id
_entity_poly.type
_entity_poly.pdbx_seq_one_letter_code
_entity_poly.pdbx_strand_id
1 'polypeptide(L)' 'MTDERPFEELQRDLDDIVARLERGDVPLDEALMLWQRGEDLYRACAERLEQAELRIEELREAREACEDDTAARER' A
#
# COMPACT_ATOMS: atom_id res chain seq x y z
N MET A 1 -1.31 -16.45 8.52
CA MET A 1 -2.65 -15.87 8.26
C MET A 1 -2.49 -14.37 8.46
N THR A 2 -2.20 -13.63 7.40
CA THR A 2 -2.18 -12.17 7.47
C THR A 2 -3.61 -11.73 7.18
N ASP A 3 -4.33 -11.41 8.26
CA ASP A 3 -5.70 -10.88 8.22
C ASP A 3 -5.66 -9.39 7.82
N GLU A 4 -5.06 -9.13 6.67
CA GLU A 4 -5.02 -7.82 6.04
C GLU A 4 -5.57 -7.96 4.63
N ARG A 5 -6.52 -7.09 4.30
CA ARG A 5 -7.15 -7.05 2.98
C ARG A 5 -6.09 -6.88 1.88
N PRO A 6 -6.22 -7.57 0.74
CA PRO A 6 -5.30 -7.40 -0.39
C PRO A 6 -5.32 -5.94 -0.89
N PHE A 7 -4.18 -5.50 -1.44
CA PHE A 7 -4.02 -4.13 -1.90
C PHE A 7 -5.07 -3.77 -2.96
N GLU A 8 -5.35 -4.69 -3.86
CA GLU A 8 -6.33 -4.53 -4.95
C GLU A 8 -7.75 -4.31 -4.42
N GLU A 9 -8.09 -4.90 -3.26
CA GLU A 9 -9.37 -4.68 -2.60
C GLU A 9 -9.44 -3.30 -1.94
N LEU A 10 -8.37 -2.88 -1.25
CA LEU A 10 -8.27 -1.54 -0.67
C LEU A 10 -8.36 -0.45 -1.74
N GLN A 11 -7.66 -0.64 -2.86
CA GLN A 11 -7.69 0.28 -4.00
C GLN A 11 -9.09 0.36 -4.60
N ARG A 12 -9.74 -0.78 -4.81
CA ARG A 12 -11.11 -0.82 -5.37
C ARG A 12 -12.12 -0.10 -4.47
N ASP A 13 -12.07 -0.33 -3.16
CA ASP A 13 -12.94 0.36 -2.21
C ASP A 13 -12.73 1.88 -2.26
N LEU A 14 -11.48 2.32 -2.42
CA LEU A 14 -11.14 3.74 -2.52
C LEU A 14 -11.68 4.34 -3.82
N ASP A 15 -11.51 3.65 -4.95
CA ASP A 15 -12.04 4.06 -6.26
C ASP A 15 -13.57 4.20 -6.22
N ASP A 16 -14.27 3.27 -5.56
CA ASP A 16 -15.72 3.32 -5.38
C ASP A 16 -16.17 4.53 -4.53
N ILE A 17 -15.40 4.90 -3.50
CA ILE A 17 -15.67 6.09 -2.68
C ILE A 17 -15.45 7.37 -3.49
N VAL A 18 -14.34 7.47 -4.23
CA VAL A 18 -14.06 8.62 -5.10
C VAL A 18 -15.17 8.78 -6.12
N ALA A 19 -15.57 7.70 -6.78
CA ALA A 19 -16.67 7.71 -7.74
C ALA A 19 -18.00 8.15 -7.13
N ARG A 20 -18.27 7.85 -5.84
CA ARG A 20 -19.46 8.35 -5.13
C ARG A 20 -19.37 9.85 -4.85
N LEU A 21 -18.21 10.33 -4.41
CA LEU A 21 -17.99 11.75 -4.11
C LEU A 21 -18.06 12.60 -5.39
N GLU A 22 -17.51 12.11 -6.51
CA GLU A 22 -17.51 12.81 -7.80
C GLU A 22 -18.90 12.94 -8.42
N ARG A 23 -19.81 11.99 -8.18
CA ARG A 23 -21.20 12.10 -8.66
C ARG A 23 -21.96 13.26 -8.00
N GLY A 24 -21.57 13.66 -6.79
CA GLY A 24 -22.15 14.80 -6.10
C GLY A 24 -23.62 14.63 -5.70
N ASP A 25 -24.15 13.41 -5.74
CA ASP A 25 -25.53 13.05 -5.38
C ASP A 25 -25.68 12.61 -3.91
N VAL A 26 -24.63 12.79 -3.10
CA VAL A 26 -24.58 12.40 -1.69
C VAL A 26 -24.84 13.59 -0.75
N PRO A 27 -25.66 13.44 0.31
CA PRO A 27 -25.82 14.44 1.36
C PRO A 27 -24.48 14.80 2.02
N LEU A 28 -24.36 16.01 2.58
CA LEU A 28 -23.13 16.50 3.22
C LEU A 28 -22.60 15.55 4.30
N ASP A 29 -23.47 15.05 5.17
CA ASP A 29 -23.08 14.13 6.25
C ASP A 29 -22.50 12.81 5.68
N GLU A 30 -23.09 12.32 4.59
CA GLU A 30 -22.60 11.12 3.90
C GLU A 30 -21.28 11.39 3.17
N ALA A 31 -21.13 12.56 2.55
CA ALA A 31 -19.89 12.98 1.91
C ALA A 31 -18.72 13.05 2.92
N LEU A 32 -18.98 13.52 4.15
CA LEU A 32 -17.98 13.54 5.22
C LEU A 32 -17.59 12.13 5.66
N MET A 33 -18.55 11.22 5.81
CA MET A 33 -18.27 9.82 6.14
C MET A 33 -17.46 9.12 5.03
N LEU A 34 -17.83 9.35 3.76
CA LEU A 34 -17.12 8.82 2.61
C LEU A 34 -15.68 9.35 2.55
N TRP A 35 -15.50 10.65 2.79
CA TRP A 35 -14.18 11.26 2.84
C TRP A 35 -13.29 10.64 3.93
N GLN A 36 -13.80 10.51 5.17
CA GLN A 36 -13.04 9.91 6.27
C GLN A 36 -12.66 8.46 5.96
N ARG A 37 -13.60 7.70 5.41
CA ARG A 37 -13.35 6.31 5.00
C ARG A 37 -12.33 6.23 3.86
N GLY A 38 -12.38 7.17 2.91
CA GLY A 38 -11.39 7.29 1.84
C GLY A 38 -9.99 7.59 2.37
N GLU A 39 -9.87 8.45 3.38
CA GLU A 39 -8.59 8.73 4.06
C GLU A 39 -8.00 7.46 4.70
N ASP A 40 -8.82 6.70 5.43
CA ASP A 40 -8.39 5.46 6.07
C ASP A 40 -7.90 4.43 5.04
N LEU A 41 -8.63 4.29 3.93
CA LEU A 41 -8.24 3.39 2.83
C LEU A 41 -6.95 3.84 2.15
N TYR A 42 -6.80 5.14 1.90
CA TYR A 42 -5.59 5.72 1.32
C TYR A 42 -4.38 5.43 2.21
N ARG A 43 -4.51 5.62 3.53
CA ARG A 43 -3.44 5.31 4.48
C ARG A 43 -3.07 3.82 4.47
N ALA A 44 -4.07 2.94 4.47
CA ALA A 44 -3.82 1.50 4.39
C ALA A 44 -3.11 1.09 3.09
N CYS A 45 -3.48 1.69 1.95
CA CYS A 45 -2.78 1.49 0.67
C CYS A 45 -1.32 1.96 0.73
N ALA A 46 -1.09 3.16 1.27
CA ALA A 46 0.23 3.76 1.38
C ALA A 46 1.16 2.91 2.27
N GLU A 47 0.69 2.52 3.45
CA GLU A 47 1.43 1.64 4.38
C GLU A 47 1.81 0.31 3.70
N ARG A 48 0.90 -0.27 2.93
CA ARG A 48 1.16 -1.55 2.24
C ARG A 48 2.20 -1.43 1.12
N LEU A 49 2.19 -0.31 0.39
CA LEU A 49 3.22 -0.02 -0.62
C LEU A 49 4.58 0.23 0.03
N GLU A 50 4.62 0.97 1.13
CA GLU A 50 5.85 1.21 1.90
C GLU A 50 6.47 -0.10 2.41
N GLN A 51 5.65 -1.00 2.97
CA GLN A 51 6.14 -2.32 3.41
C GLN A 51 6.66 -3.17 2.24
N ALA A 52 6.01 -3.09 1.08
CA ALA A 52 6.48 -3.80 -0.11
C ALA A 52 7.82 -3.24 -0.62
N GLU A 53 7.98 -1.91 -0.60
CA GLU A 53 9.22 -1.24 -0.99
C GLU A 53 10.38 -1.61 -0.05
N LEU A 54 10.16 -1.51 1.27
CA LEU A 54 11.13 -1.94 2.28
C LEU A 54 11.58 -3.38 2.05
N ARG A 55 10.62 -4.27 1.77
CA ARG A 55 10.93 -5.68 1.52
C ARG A 55 11.78 -5.89 0.27
N ILE A 56 11.57 -5.09 -0.77
CA ILE A 56 12.39 -5.14 -2.00
C ILE A 56 13.81 -4.65 -1.71
N GLU A 57 13.95 -3.59 -0.92
CA GLU A 57 15.23 -3.03 -0.52
C GLU A 57 16.04 -4.05 0.31
N GLU A 58 15.43 -4.67 1.33
CA GLU A 58 16.06 -5.75 2.11
C GLU A 58 16.56 -6.91 1.23
N LEU A 59 15.77 -7.31 0.23
CA LEU A 59 16.14 -8.39 -0.69
C LEU A 59 17.30 -7.99 -1.62
N ARG A 60 17.37 -6.71 -2.01
CA ARG A 60 18.48 -6.17 -2.80
C ARG A 60 19.76 -6.16 -1.98
N GLU A 61 19.72 -5.61 -0.77
CA GLU A 61 20.87 -5.56 0.14
C GLU A 61 21.37 -6.97 0.48
N ALA A 62 20.46 -7.91 0.76
CA ALA A 62 20.82 -9.30 1.03
C ALA A 62 21.51 -9.98 -0.16
N ARG A 63 21.12 -9.63 -1.39
CA ARG A 63 21.75 -10.13 -2.62
C ARG A 63 23.17 -9.55 -2.77
N GLU A 64 23.33 -8.25 -2.58
CA GLU A 64 24.64 -7.57 -2.67
C GLU A 64 25.62 -8.10 -1.62
N ALA A 65 25.18 -8.26 -0.36
CA ALA A 65 26.00 -8.83 0.71
C ALA A 65 26.46 -10.27 0.41
N CYS A 66 25.65 -11.07 -0.29
CA CYS A 66 26.02 -12.42 -0.70
C CYS A 66 27.09 -12.40 -1.82
N GLU A 67 27.02 -11.44 -2.74
CA GLU A 67 27.99 -11.27 -3.83
C GLU A 67 29.38 -10.84 -3.28
N ASP A 68 29.40 -9.92 -2.32
CA ASP A 68 30.65 -9.45 -1.69
C ASP A 68 31.36 -10.55 -0.88
N ASP A 69 30.61 -11.41 -0.16
CA ASP A 69 31.17 -12.51 0.63
C ASP A 69 31.73 -13.66 -0.25
N THR A 70 31.24 -13.79 -1.49
CA THR A 70 31.83 -14.69 -2.50
C THR A 70 33.10 -14.14 -3.13
N ALA A 71 33.13 -12.84 -3.48
CA ALA A 71 34.31 -12.19 -4.06
C ALA A 71 35.48 -12.08 -3.07
N ALA A 72 35.20 -12.04 -1.76
CA ALA A 72 36.22 -12.05 -0.70
C ALA A 72 36.82 -13.43 -0.44
N ARG A 73 36.09 -14.53 -0.74
CA ARG A 73 36.59 -15.91 -0.58
C ARG A 73 37.42 -16.42 -1.76
N GLU A 74 37.32 -15.77 -2.92
CA GLU A 74 38.07 -16.13 -4.13
C GLU A 74 39.41 -15.36 -4.29
N ARG A 75 39.80 -14.54 -3.30
CA ARG A 75 41.10 -13.85 -3.24
C ARG A 75 42.06 -14.45 -2.22
#